data_AF-A0A2D6G4X5-F1
#
_entry.id   AF-A0A2D6G4X5-F1
#
_cell.length_a   1.000
_cell.length_b   1.000
_cell.length_c   1.000
_cell.angle_alpha   90.00
_cell.angle_beta   90.00
_cell.angle_gamma   90.00
#
_symmetry.space_group_name_H-M   'P 1'
#
loop_
_entity.id
_entity.type
_entity.pdbx_description
1 polymer ?
#
loop_
_entity_poly.entity_id
_entity_poly.type
_entity_poly.pdbx_seq_one_letter_code
_entity_poly.pdbx_strand_id
1 'polypeptide(L)'
;MARKPRVKVPRSVKKGEIVEIKTLIPHKMETGQRKNKKTGKKIPRFIINKVAVTFNDKPVVTADQHPAISANPYFAFMARVDESGTFKFAWTDDKGKTVTTSKSVAVN
;
A
#
# COMPACT_ATOMS: atom_id res chain seq x y z
N MET A 1 18.03 4.33 -4.57
CA MET A 1 17.12 4.20 -3.41
C MET A 1 15.68 4.07 -3.92
N ALA A 2 14.90 3.11 -3.42
CA ALA A 2 13.47 3.06 -3.74
C ALA A 2 12.80 4.33 -3.18
N ARG A 3 12.02 5.03 -4.02
CA ARG A 3 11.32 6.26 -3.62
C ARG A 3 10.37 5.96 -2.44
N LYS A 4 10.17 6.93 -1.54
CA LYS A 4 9.31 6.81 -0.36
C LYS A 4 7.84 6.56 -0.76
N PRO A 5 7.08 5.73 -0.02
CA PRO A 5 5.64 5.58 -0.22
C PRO A 5 4.90 6.92 -0.10
N ARG A 6 3.78 7.04 -0.83
CA ARG A 6 2.90 8.21 -0.81
C ARG A 6 1.53 7.78 -0.31
N VAL A 7 1.08 8.41 0.77
CA VAL A 7 -0.26 8.21 1.32
C VAL A 7 -0.99 9.54 1.43
N LYS A 8 -2.27 9.54 1.05
CA LYS A 8 -3.18 10.68 1.21
C LYS A 8 -4.27 10.28 2.21
N VAL A 9 -4.25 10.96 3.35
CA VAL A 9 -5.23 10.89 4.42
C VAL A 9 -5.60 12.34 4.74
N PRO A 10 -6.90 12.69 4.86
CA PRO A 10 -7.31 14.00 5.36
C PRO A 10 -6.69 14.29 6.73
N ARG A 11 -6.34 15.56 6.99
CA ARG A 11 -5.78 15.95 8.29
C ARG A 11 -6.84 16.01 9.39
N SER A 12 -8.07 16.37 9.02
CA SER A 12 -9.21 16.49 9.92
C SER A 12 -10.51 16.14 9.19
N VAL A 13 -11.46 15.55 9.91
CA VAL A 13 -12.76 15.07 9.42
C VAL A 13 -13.80 15.25 10.54
N LYS A 14 -15.09 15.21 10.19
CA LYS A 14 -16.17 15.14 11.19
C LYS A 14 -16.31 13.73 11.73
N LYS A 15 -16.82 13.60 12.95
CA LYS A 15 -17.15 12.29 13.53
C LYS A 15 -18.09 11.50 12.62
N GLY A 16 -17.70 10.29 12.25
CA GLY A 16 -18.48 9.39 11.40
C GLY A 16 -18.41 9.71 9.91
N GLU A 17 -17.57 10.65 9.49
CA GLU A 17 -17.36 10.97 8.08
C GLU A 17 -16.67 9.81 7.36
N ILE A 18 -17.12 9.56 6.12
CA ILE A 18 -16.51 8.56 5.23
C ILE A 18 -15.51 9.30 4.34
N VAL A 19 -14.24 8.89 4.43
CA VAL A 19 -13.16 9.53 3.66
C VAL A 19 -12.44 8.55 2.75
N GLU A 20 -12.02 9.06 1.58
CA GLU A 20 -11.22 8.31 0.63
C GLU A 20 -9.74 8.36 1.04
N ILE A 21 -9.17 7.20 1.32
CA ILE A 21 -7.75 7.03 1.61
C ILE A 21 -7.06 6.50 0.37
N LYS A 22 -5.94 7.13 0.00
CA LYS A 22 -5.14 6.74 -1.18
C LYS A 22 -3.74 6.35 -0.75
N THR A 23 -3.23 5.28 -1.32
CA THR A 23 -1.84 4.87 -1.15
C THR A 23 -1.19 4.51 -2.47
N LEU A 24 0.11 4.81 -2.58
CA LEU A 24 0.99 4.41 -3.66
C LEU A 24 2.36 4.04 -3.10
N ILE A 25 2.87 2.86 -3.46
CA ILE A 25 4.24 2.46 -3.14
C ILE A 25 5.08 2.36 -4.43
N PRO A 26 6.24 3.04 -4.52
CA PRO A 26 7.15 2.87 -5.63
C PRO A 26 7.76 1.45 -5.68
N HIS A 27 7.35 0.66 -6.67
CA HIS A 27 7.81 -0.72 -6.84
C HIS A 27 7.71 -1.15 -8.31
N LYS A 28 8.66 -1.97 -8.80
CA LYS A 28 8.67 -2.40 -10.22
C LYS A 28 7.59 -3.40 -10.57
N MET A 29 7.13 -4.18 -9.59
CA MET A 29 6.18 -5.29 -9.78
C MET A 29 6.62 -6.23 -10.90
N GLU A 30 7.82 -6.80 -10.78
CA GLU A 30 8.33 -7.75 -11.76
C GLU A 30 7.46 -9.01 -11.74
N THR A 31 6.74 -9.26 -12.84
CA THR A 31 5.62 -10.21 -12.85
C THR A 31 6.06 -11.66 -12.93
N GLY A 32 7.32 -11.91 -13.30
CA GLY A 32 7.82 -13.24 -13.63
C GLY A 32 7.72 -13.60 -15.12
N GLN A 33 7.01 -12.79 -15.93
CA GLN A 33 6.77 -13.10 -17.35
C GLN A 33 7.77 -12.44 -18.30
N ARG A 34 8.44 -11.37 -17.86
CA ARG A 34 9.42 -10.66 -18.69
C ARG A 34 10.66 -11.53 -18.92
N LYS A 35 11.16 -11.56 -20.16
CA LYS A 35 12.41 -12.24 -20.50
C LYS A 35 13.59 -11.27 -20.48
N ASN A 36 14.75 -11.75 -20.04
CA ASN A 36 16.01 -11.02 -20.17
C ASN A 36 16.46 -11.03 -21.64
N LYS A 37 16.69 -9.85 -22.22
CA LYS A 37 17.06 -9.73 -23.64
C LYS A 37 18.38 -10.42 -24.02
N LYS A 38 19.33 -10.51 -23.10
CA LYS A 38 20.65 -11.11 -23.36
C LYS A 38 20.63 -12.63 -23.20
N THR A 39 19.88 -13.15 -22.24
CA THR A 39 19.91 -14.59 -21.89
C THR A 39 18.67 -15.36 -22.32
N GLY A 40 17.59 -14.69 -22.75
CA GLY A 40 16.31 -15.30 -23.11
C GLY A 40 15.50 -15.87 -21.92
N LYS A 41 16.10 -15.97 -20.73
CA LYS A 41 15.47 -16.55 -19.52
C LYS A 41 14.41 -15.60 -18.93
N LYS A 42 13.36 -16.18 -18.33
CA LYS A 42 12.37 -15.43 -17.54
C LYS A 42 13.04 -14.80 -16.33
N ILE A 43 12.65 -13.57 -16.04
CA ILE A 43 13.13 -12.83 -14.87
C ILE A 43 12.24 -13.25 -13.70
N PRO A 44 12.81 -13.66 -12.54
CA PRO A 44 12.01 -14.10 -11.40
C PRO A 44 11.01 -13.03 -10.97
N ARG A 45 9.83 -13.51 -10.55
CA ARG A 45 8.80 -12.66 -9.95
C ARG A 45 9.38 -11.93 -8.74
N PHE A 46 9.08 -10.63 -8.65
CA PHE A 46 9.36 -9.80 -7.49
C PHE A 46 8.33 -8.69 -7.42
N ILE A 47 7.29 -8.92 -6.62
CA ILE A 47 6.17 -7.99 -6.42
C ILE A 47 6.02 -7.61 -4.93
N ILE A 48 5.24 -6.56 -4.67
CA ILE A 48 4.56 -6.41 -3.39
C ILE A 48 3.48 -7.48 -3.36
N ASN A 49 3.50 -8.38 -2.39
CA ASN A 49 2.57 -9.52 -2.30
C ASN A 49 1.50 -9.33 -1.22
N LYS A 50 1.71 -8.42 -0.27
CA LYS A 50 0.75 -8.13 0.79
C LYS A 50 0.69 -6.64 1.09
N VAL A 51 -0.53 -6.14 1.27
CA VAL A 51 -0.82 -4.79 1.78
C VAL A 51 -1.64 -4.92 3.04
N ALA A 52 -1.27 -4.19 4.09
CA ALA A 52 -2.04 -4.09 5.31
C ALA A 52 -2.17 -2.62 5.73
N VAL A 53 -3.39 -2.22 6.08
CA VAL A 53 -3.69 -0.91 6.65
C VAL A 53 -4.43 -1.11 7.96
N THR A 54 -3.94 -0.47 9.02
CA THR A 54 -4.60 -0.43 10.31
C THR A 54 -4.93 1.00 10.71
N PHE A 55 -5.95 1.17 11.54
CA PHE A 55 -6.34 2.42 12.18
C PHE A 55 -6.48 2.17 13.67
N ASN A 56 -5.72 2.90 14.50
CA ASN A 56 -5.63 2.66 15.95
C ASN A 56 -5.40 1.16 16.27
N ASP A 57 -4.46 0.56 15.52
CA ASP A 57 -4.06 -0.85 15.59
C ASP A 57 -5.15 -1.88 15.24
N LYS A 58 -6.33 -1.44 14.80
CA LYS A 58 -7.38 -2.29 14.25
C LYS A 58 -7.25 -2.42 12.73
N PRO A 59 -7.38 -3.63 12.15
CA PRO A 59 -7.36 -3.81 10.70
C PRO A 59 -8.46 -3.01 9.99
N VAL A 60 -8.10 -2.31 8.92
CA VAL A 60 -9.04 -1.60 8.02
C VAL A 60 -9.11 -2.31 6.68
N VAL A 61 -7.94 -2.57 6.07
CA VAL A 61 -7.82 -3.29 4.80
C VAL A 61 -6.65 -4.24 4.88
N THR A 62 -6.84 -5.44 4.34
CA THR A 62 -5.73 -6.31 3.93
C THR A 62 -5.97 -6.73 2.49
N ALA A 63 -4.90 -6.86 1.72
CA ALA A 63 -4.99 -7.31 0.34
C ALA A 63 -3.77 -8.17 -0.02
N ASP A 64 -4.05 -9.34 -0.57
CA ASP A 64 -3.05 -10.17 -1.22
C ASP A 64 -2.92 -9.76 -2.68
N GLN A 65 -1.70 -9.48 -3.09
CA GLN A 65 -1.36 -8.93 -4.39
C GLN A 65 -0.81 -10.03 -5.28
N HIS A 66 -1.20 -9.99 -6.55
CA HIS A 66 -0.73 -10.92 -7.57
C HIS A 66 -0.03 -10.18 -8.72
N PRO A 67 0.71 -10.89 -9.59
CA PRO A 67 1.54 -10.28 -10.64
C PRO A 67 0.82 -9.38 -11.65
N ALA A 68 -0.51 -9.40 -11.70
CA ALA A 68 -1.30 -8.55 -12.58
C ALA A 68 -1.46 -7.09 -12.06
N ILE A 69 -1.01 -6.80 -10.84
CA ILE A 69 -1.00 -5.43 -10.32
C ILE A 69 0.14 -4.63 -10.98
N SER A 70 -0.21 -3.48 -11.54
CA SER A 70 0.72 -2.57 -12.21
C SER A 70 1.88 -2.11 -11.32
N ALA A 71 2.99 -1.77 -11.98
CA ALA A 71 4.11 -1.08 -11.33
C ALA A 71 3.63 0.18 -10.59
N ASN A 72 4.29 0.47 -9.47
CA ASN A 72 3.87 1.46 -8.48
C ASN A 72 2.43 1.21 -7.96
N PRO A 73 2.19 0.08 -7.27
CA PRO A 73 0.86 -0.29 -6.81
C PRO A 73 0.14 0.85 -6.11
N TYR A 74 -1.07 1.15 -6.58
CA TYR A 74 -1.96 2.17 -6.05
C TYR A 74 -3.25 1.51 -5.54
N PHE A 75 -3.69 1.92 -4.35
CA PHE A 75 -4.97 1.50 -3.78
C PHE A 75 -5.71 2.72 -3.26
N ALA A 76 -7.02 2.74 -3.48
CA ALA A 76 -7.94 3.65 -2.82
C ALA A 76 -9.07 2.85 -2.17
N PHE A 77 -9.45 3.26 -0.98
CA PHE A 77 -10.57 2.68 -0.24
C PHE A 77 -11.23 3.74 0.63
N MET A 78 -12.49 3.49 0.98
CA MET A 78 -13.24 4.35 1.87
C MET A 78 -13.10 3.85 3.32
N ALA A 79 -12.93 4.76 4.26
CA ALA A 79 -12.93 4.46 5.69
C ALA A 79 -13.84 5.44 6.43
N ARG A 80 -14.68 4.92 7.32
CA ARG A 80 -15.41 5.75 8.30
C ARG A 80 -14.47 6.07 9.45
N VAL A 81 -14.41 7.34 9.87
CA VAL A 81 -13.54 7.79 10.95
C VAL A 81 -14.41 8.35 12.09
N ASP A 82 -14.53 7.58 13.17
CA ASP A 82 -15.35 7.95 14.33
C ASP A 82 -14.55 8.62 15.46
N GLU A 83 -13.22 8.49 15.43
CA GLU A 83 -12.31 9.04 16.44
C GLU A 83 -11.01 9.52 15.80
N SER A 84 -10.30 10.43 16.47
CA SER A 84 -8.94 10.81 16.10
C SER A 84 -8.00 9.61 16.19
N GLY A 85 -7.04 9.51 15.29
CA GLY A 85 -6.18 8.33 15.27
C GLY A 85 -5.11 8.35 14.21
N THR A 86 -4.44 7.22 14.07
CA THR A 86 -3.36 7.04 13.10
C THR A 86 -3.61 5.86 12.19
N PHE A 87 -3.62 6.12 10.88
CA PHE A 87 -3.50 5.09 9.87
C PHE A 87 -2.05 4.64 9.75
N LYS A 88 -1.80 3.34 9.89
CA LYS A 88 -0.51 2.71 9.60
C LYS A 88 -0.66 1.86 8.35
N PHE A 89 0.27 1.99 7.42
CA PHE A 89 0.27 1.26 6.16
C PHE A 89 1.54 0.42 6.07
N ALA A 90 1.41 -0.81 5.60
CA ALA A 90 2.50 -1.75 5.40
C ALA A 90 2.38 -2.43 4.03
N TRP A 91 3.51 -2.51 3.31
CA TRP A 91 3.65 -3.26 2.07
C TRP A 91 4.79 -4.27 2.23
N THR A 92 4.50 -5.54 1.98
CA THR A 92 5.49 -6.63 2.04
C THR A 92 5.78 -7.13 0.63
N ASP A 93 7.07 -7.31 0.32
CA ASP A 93 7.51 -7.87 -0.96
C ASP A 93 7.75 -9.38 -0.92
N ASP A 94 7.94 -10.00 -2.09
CA ASP A 94 8.22 -11.43 -2.21
C ASP A 94 9.52 -11.89 -1.51
N LYS A 95 10.38 -10.97 -1.06
CA LYS A 95 11.58 -11.28 -0.25
C LYS A 95 11.33 -11.13 1.25
N GLY A 96 10.09 -10.86 1.66
CA GLY A 96 9.70 -10.65 3.05
C GLY A 96 10.03 -9.26 3.59
N LYS A 97 10.58 -8.36 2.76
CA LYS A 97 10.89 -7.00 3.23
C LYS A 97 9.59 -6.21 3.32
N THR A 98 9.40 -5.56 4.47
CA THR A 98 8.23 -4.70 4.73
C THR A 98 8.63 -3.23 4.78
N VAL A 99 7.86 -2.39 4.09
CA VAL A 99 7.98 -0.94 4.14
C VAL A 99 6.74 -0.37 4.81
N THR A 100 6.91 0.54 5.76
CA THR A 100 5.81 1.15 6.50
C THR A 100 5.76 2.67 6.34
N THR A 101 4.57 3.24 6.51
CA THR A 101 4.35 4.68 6.70
C THR A 101 3.11 4.91 7.55
N SER A 102 3.01 6.08 8.19
CA SER A 102 1.84 6.44 8.99
C SER A 102 1.34 7.85 8.69
N LYS A 103 0.05 8.07 8.93
CA LYS A 103 -0.62 9.38 8.87
C LYS A 103 -1.71 9.48 9.91
N SER A 104 -1.70 10.58 10.66
CA SER A 104 -2.73 10.90 11.64
C SER A 104 -3.89 11.68 11.00
N VAL A 105 -5.08 11.46 11.55
CA VAL A 105 -6.31 12.20 11.24
C VAL A 105 -6.93 12.65 12.57
N ALA A 106 -7.40 13.88 12.63
CA ALA A 106 -8.16 14.42 13.75
C ALA A 106 -9.67 14.37 13.46
N VAL A 107 -10.47 14.05 14.47
CA VAL A 107 -11.91 14.22 14.44
C VAL A 107 -12.26 15.51 15.20
N ASN A 108 -12.99 16.39 14.52
CA ASN A 108 -13.52 17.65 15.07
C ASN A 108 -15.02 17.56 15.31
#